data_AF-A0A7X7AUE7-F1
#
_entry.id   AF-A0A7X7AUE7-F1
#
_cell.length_a   1.000
_cell.length_b   1.000
_cell.length_c   1.000
_cell.angle_alpha   90.00
_cell.angle_beta   90.00
_cell.angle_gamma   90.00
#
_symmetry.space_group_name_H-M   'P 1'
#
loop_
_entity.id
_entity.type
_entity.pdbx_description
1 polymer ?
#
loop_
_entity_poly.entity_id
_entity_poly.type
_entity_poly.pdbx_seq_one_letter_code
_entity_poly.pdbx_strand_id
1 'polypeptide(L)'
;MENDIFKIKRTLEVNGKSLTYFSLPELQKQGYAIEKLPFSIRILLENALRNYDDFAVTRENVETLLNWKPKAVDKDIPFKPARVLMQDFTGVPAVVDIAALRAEVARKGGDPNSINPLIPVDLVIDHSVQVDYFGTKYSYSRNIDEEYRRNKERYQFLKWAQNSFDNFSVVPPGMGICHQVNLEYLSKGVIERDGMAFPDTAVGTDSHTPMVNGVGVLAWGVGGIEAEAAILGQPIYFIMPEVIGLKLTGELPLGSTATDLVLTIANILRKYGVVGKFVEVFGPGLNNLSVPDRATIGNMSPEFGCTVTLFPIDDKTLDYMKQSNRSPEQLELIESYCKTNMFWRENEDAIEYTDVLELDISSIEPTVAGPSRPQDKILLRDFKNKFIDLLDKSYQRQYISWEDRDIEKSITRFDGEGGDMMPSKSKDKQVETETEIEAIQRNGLKTVWITRGQEKFMLSDGAVAIAAITSCTNTSNPYVMIGAGLVAQKARQHGIDVKPWVKTSLAPGSKVVTDYLEKADLMKDLEALQFHLVGYGCTS
;
A
#
# COMPACT_ATOMS: atom_id res chain seq x y z
N MET A 1 -36.69 -6.90 -18.93
CA MET A 1 -35.87 -7.75 -19.83
C MET A 1 -35.01 -8.62 -18.95
N GLU A 2 -34.83 -9.89 -19.29
CA GLU A 2 -33.96 -10.78 -18.51
C GLU A 2 -32.51 -10.32 -18.72
N ASN A 3 -31.81 -9.87 -17.66
CA ASN A 3 -30.43 -9.32 -17.74
C ASN A 3 -29.36 -10.40 -18.08
N ASP A 4 -29.76 -11.54 -18.64
CA ASP A 4 -28.88 -12.65 -19.03
C ASP A 4 -28.94 -12.84 -20.56
N ILE A 5 -28.32 -11.91 -21.29
CA ILE A 5 -28.36 -11.86 -22.75
C ILE A 5 -27.69 -13.06 -23.44
N PHE A 6 -26.84 -13.81 -22.73
CA PHE A 6 -26.15 -15.00 -23.25
C PHE A 6 -26.68 -16.32 -22.64
N LYS A 7 -27.70 -16.27 -21.77
CA LYS A 7 -28.28 -17.44 -21.08
C LYS A 7 -27.23 -18.24 -20.28
N ILE A 8 -26.32 -17.53 -19.61
CA ILE A 8 -25.16 -18.07 -18.89
C ILE A 8 -25.31 -17.98 -17.37
N LYS A 9 -26.44 -17.48 -16.85
CA LYS A 9 -26.71 -17.50 -15.42
C LYS A 9 -26.81 -18.95 -14.96
N ARG A 10 -26.04 -19.29 -13.93
CA ARG A 10 -25.99 -20.62 -13.32
C ARG A 10 -26.10 -20.49 -11.81
N THR A 11 -26.24 -21.64 -11.17
CA THR A 11 -26.32 -21.78 -9.71
C THR A 11 -25.07 -22.48 -9.20
N LEU A 12 -24.52 -21.97 -8.11
CA LEU A 12 -23.43 -22.53 -7.33
C LEU A 12 -24.00 -22.93 -5.97
N GLU A 13 -23.95 -24.22 -5.66
CA GLU A 13 -24.27 -24.73 -4.33
C GLU A 13 -23.00 -24.72 -3.48
N VAL A 14 -22.97 -23.91 -2.42
CA VAL A 14 -21.80 -23.74 -1.55
C VAL A 14 -22.26 -23.35 -0.14
N ASN A 15 -21.62 -23.87 0.91
CA ASN A 15 -22.04 -23.63 2.30
C ASN A 15 -23.52 -23.91 2.59
N GLY A 16 -24.15 -24.86 1.88
CA GLY A 16 -25.58 -25.14 2.00
C GLY A 16 -26.51 -24.02 1.48
N LYS A 17 -25.97 -23.04 0.75
CA LYS A 17 -26.72 -22.00 0.05
C LYS A 17 -26.66 -22.21 -1.45
N SER A 18 -27.72 -21.76 -2.12
CA SER A 18 -27.84 -21.73 -3.57
C SER A 18 -27.60 -20.29 -4.05
N LEU A 19 -26.41 -20.02 -4.59
CA LEU A 19 -26.01 -18.70 -5.08
C LEU A 19 -26.04 -18.66 -6.60
N THR A 20 -26.51 -17.57 -7.19
CA THR A 20 -26.46 -17.39 -8.64
C THR A 20 -25.13 -16.75 -9.08
N TYR A 21 -24.69 -17.00 -10.31
CA TYR A 21 -23.53 -16.33 -10.91
C TYR A 21 -23.59 -16.36 -12.45
N PHE A 22 -22.80 -15.52 -13.11
CA PHE A 22 -22.63 -15.53 -14.57
C PHE A 22 -21.45 -16.43 -14.95
N SER A 23 -21.73 -17.51 -15.70
CA SER A 23 -20.77 -18.58 -15.97
C SER A 23 -19.90 -18.29 -17.20
N LEU A 24 -18.61 -18.00 -16.95
CA LEU A 24 -17.57 -17.89 -17.98
C LEU A 24 -17.32 -19.22 -18.73
N PRO A 25 -17.33 -20.40 -18.08
CA PRO A 25 -17.26 -21.67 -18.82
C PRO A 25 -18.39 -21.87 -19.83
N GLU A 26 -19.59 -21.34 -19.57
CA GLU A 26 -20.69 -21.44 -20.53
C GLU A 26 -20.42 -20.58 -21.76
N LEU A 27 -19.83 -19.39 -21.60
CA LEU A 27 -19.35 -18.59 -22.74
C LEU A 27 -18.26 -19.32 -23.52
N GLN A 28 -17.33 -20.01 -22.84
CA GLN A 28 -16.34 -20.85 -23.51
C GLN A 28 -17.01 -21.93 -24.38
N LYS A 29 -18.05 -22.62 -23.87
CA LYS A 29 -18.83 -23.61 -24.63
C LYS A 29 -19.58 -23.02 -25.82
N GLN A 30 -19.97 -21.75 -25.74
CA GLN A 30 -20.59 -21.03 -26.85
C GLN A 30 -19.58 -20.60 -27.94
N GLY A 31 -18.28 -20.89 -27.77
CA GLY A 31 -17.24 -20.67 -28.78
C GLY A 31 -16.37 -19.45 -28.55
N TYR A 32 -16.55 -18.72 -27.44
CA TYR A 32 -15.66 -17.62 -27.05
C TYR A 32 -14.38 -18.17 -26.42
N ALA A 33 -13.22 -17.57 -26.72
CA ALA A 33 -11.93 -18.03 -26.21
C ALA A 33 -11.59 -17.43 -24.84
N ILE A 34 -12.44 -17.66 -23.85
CA ILE A 34 -12.31 -17.12 -22.48
C ILE A 34 -11.03 -17.59 -21.79
N GLU A 35 -10.60 -18.82 -22.03
CA GLU A 35 -9.36 -19.39 -21.48
C GLU A 35 -8.10 -18.61 -21.90
N LYS A 36 -8.16 -17.90 -23.04
CA LYS A 36 -7.06 -17.07 -23.55
C LYS A 36 -7.01 -15.68 -22.94
N LEU A 37 -8.11 -15.24 -22.32
CA LEU A 37 -8.17 -13.92 -21.70
C LEU A 37 -7.33 -13.89 -20.42
N PRO A 38 -6.58 -12.81 -20.18
CA PRO A 38 -5.98 -12.53 -18.87
C PRO A 38 -7.03 -12.52 -17.77
N PHE A 39 -6.68 -12.93 -16.56
CA PHE A 39 -7.60 -12.94 -15.42
C PHE A 39 -8.21 -11.57 -15.15
N SER A 40 -7.43 -10.49 -15.31
CA SER A 40 -7.93 -9.12 -15.17
C SER A 40 -9.07 -8.82 -16.16
N ILE A 41 -8.97 -9.30 -17.41
CA ILE A 41 -10.02 -9.14 -18.42
C ILE A 41 -11.22 -10.02 -18.12
N ARG A 42 -11.02 -11.23 -17.59
CA ARG A 42 -12.12 -12.09 -17.13
C ARG A 42 -12.94 -11.41 -16.03
N ILE A 43 -12.28 -10.70 -15.10
CA ILE A 43 -12.96 -9.96 -14.03
C ILE A 43 -13.78 -8.80 -14.61
N LEU A 44 -13.22 -8.03 -15.54
CA LEU A 44 -13.95 -6.96 -16.23
C LEU A 44 -15.14 -7.50 -17.04
N LEU A 45 -14.97 -8.65 -17.70
CA LEU A 45 -16.03 -9.33 -18.45
C LEU A 45 -17.18 -9.77 -17.54
N GLU A 46 -16.89 -10.42 -16.40
CA GLU A 46 -17.90 -10.76 -15.40
C GLU A 46 -18.64 -9.51 -14.92
N ASN A 47 -17.87 -8.45 -14.64
CA ASN A 47 -18.42 -7.19 -14.15
C ASN A 47 -19.43 -6.60 -15.15
N ALA A 48 -19.09 -6.57 -16.44
CA ALA A 48 -19.96 -6.07 -17.48
C ALA A 48 -21.19 -6.97 -17.70
N LEU A 49 -21.02 -8.30 -17.69
CA LEU A 49 -22.11 -9.28 -17.84
C LEU A 49 -23.14 -9.14 -16.72
N ARG A 50 -22.68 -9.07 -15.47
CA ARG A 50 -23.56 -8.98 -14.30
C ARG A 50 -24.31 -7.65 -14.22
N ASN A 51 -23.69 -6.58 -14.70
CA ASN A 51 -24.25 -5.24 -14.66
C ASN A 51 -24.93 -4.79 -15.96
N TYR A 52 -25.11 -5.69 -16.93
CA TYR A 52 -25.77 -5.39 -18.18
C TYR A 52 -27.20 -4.86 -17.96
N ASP A 53 -27.49 -3.70 -18.53
CA ASP A 53 -28.80 -3.04 -18.46
C ASP A 53 -29.26 -2.44 -19.80
N ASP A 54 -28.47 -2.60 -20.87
CA ASP A 54 -28.68 -2.00 -22.20
C ASP A 54 -28.81 -0.46 -22.19
N PHE A 55 -28.28 0.18 -21.14
CA PHE A 55 -28.29 1.63 -20.97
C PHE A 55 -26.92 2.14 -20.54
N ALA A 56 -26.49 1.84 -19.31
CA ALA A 56 -25.19 2.21 -18.78
C ALA A 56 -24.14 1.11 -19.04
N VAL A 57 -24.55 -0.14 -19.21
CA VAL A 57 -23.68 -1.22 -19.69
C VAL A 57 -24.35 -1.86 -20.90
N THR A 58 -23.83 -1.51 -22.07
CA THR A 58 -24.41 -1.89 -23.36
C THR A 58 -23.88 -3.22 -23.86
N ARG A 59 -24.58 -3.78 -24.87
CA ARG A 59 -24.15 -5.01 -25.52
C ARG A 59 -22.79 -4.86 -26.20
N GLU A 60 -22.52 -3.70 -26.79
CA GLU A 60 -21.23 -3.41 -27.40
C GLU A 60 -20.10 -3.47 -26.37
N ASN A 61 -20.32 -2.99 -25.14
CA ASN A 61 -19.30 -3.05 -24.10
C ASN A 61 -18.95 -4.49 -23.75
N VAL A 62 -19.96 -5.35 -23.57
CA VAL A 62 -19.75 -6.78 -23.28
C VAL A 62 -19.06 -7.48 -24.46
N GLU A 63 -19.49 -7.22 -25.70
CA GLU A 63 -18.86 -7.78 -26.89
C GLU A 63 -17.41 -7.30 -27.07
N THR A 64 -17.09 -6.08 -26.65
CA THR A 64 -15.72 -5.55 -26.68
C THR A 64 -14.81 -6.31 -25.71
N LEU A 65 -15.29 -6.64 -24.51
CA LEU A 65 -14.56 -7.47 -23.54
C LEU A 65 -14.44 -8.94 -23.99
N LEU A 66 -15.53 -9.52 -24.53
CA LEU A 66 -15.54 -10.89 -25.07
C LEU A 66 -14.53 -11.10 -26.20
N ASN A 67 -14.34 -10.06 -27.02
CA ASN A 67 -13.43 -10.08 -28.17
C ASN A 67 -12.12 -9.35 -27.90
N TRP A 68 -11.71 -9.22 -26.64
CA TRP A 68 -10.42 -8.64 -26.29
C TRP A 68 -9.29 -9.34 -27.04
N LYS A 69 -8.32 -8.56 -27.49
CA LYS A 69 -7.14 -9.03 -28.22
C LYS A 69 -5.90 -8.41 -27.59
N PRO A 70 -4.72 -9.05 -27.71
CA PRO A 70 -3.45 -8.56 -27.18
C PRO A 70 -2.91 -7.36 -27.99
N LYS A 71 -3.70 -6.30 -28.14
CA LYS A 71 -3.35 -5.06 -28.84
C LYS A 71 -4.21 -3.92 -28.29
N ALA A 72 -3.68 -2.70 -28.35
CA ALA A 72 -4.45 -1.51 -28.04
C ALA A 72 -5.75 -1.43 -28.85
N VAL A 73 -6.83 -1.09 -28.16
CA VAL A 73 -8.14 -0.80 -28.74
C VAL A 73 -8.64 0.51 -28.15
N ASP A 74 -8.98 1.47 -29.00
CA ASP A 74 -9.54 2.76 -28.61
C ASP A 74 -11.07 2.64 -28.42
N LYS A 75 -11.46 1.87 -27.40
CA LYS A 75 -12.85 1.69 -26.99
C LYS A 75 -12.97 1.77 -25.49
N ASP A 76 -13.96 2.51 -25.02
CA ASP A 76 -14.29 2.59 -23.60
C ASP A 76 -15.09 1.37 -23.14
N ILE A 77 -14.78 0.92 -21.92
CA ILE A 77 -15.50 -0.11 -21.21
C ILE A 77 -16.03 0.42 -19.88
N PRO A 78 -17.23 0.00 -19.46
CA PRO A 78 -17.80 0.36 -18.17
C PRO A 78 -17.24 -0.57 -17.09
N PHE A 79 -17.10 -0.03 -15.89
CA PHE A 79 -16.78 -0.79 -14.70
C PHE A 79 -17.55 -0.28 -13.51
N LYS A 80 -18.29 -1.19 -12.87
CA LYS A 80 -19.04 -0.92 -11.64
C LYS A 80 -18.34 -1.66 -10.49
N PRO A 81 -17.52 -0.99 -9.68
CA PRO A 81 -16.81 -1.64 -8.59
C PRO A 81 -17.79 -2.23 -7.59
N ALA A 82 -17.40 -3.33 -6.93
CA ALA A 82 -18.23 -3.94 -5.91
C ALA A 82 -18.31 -3.11 -4.62
N ARG A 83 -17.28 -2.31 -4.34
CA ARG A 83 -17.14 -1.43 -3.17
C ARG A 83 -16.17 -0.27 -3.45
N VAL A 84 -16.13 0.71 -2.56
CA VAL A 84 -15.20 1.84 -2.61
C VAL A 84 -14.38 1.91 -1.32
N LEU A 85 -13.06 2.10 -1.45
CA LEU A 85 -12.16 2.35 -0.33
C LEU A 85 -11.85 3.85 -0.26
N MET A 86 -12.02 4.47 0.90
CA MET A 86 -11.67 5.87 1.11
C MET A 86 -10.67 6.03 2.24
N GLN A 87 -9.92 7.12 2.17
CA GLN A 87 -9.07 7.60 3.26
C GLN A 87 -9.51 9.01 3.69
N ASP A 88 -9.11 9.50 4.86
CA ASP A 88 -9.71 10.68 5.48
C ASP A 88 -9.46 12.02 4.78
N PHE A 89 -8.37 12.19 4.02
CA PHE A 89 -8.07 13.42 3.26
C PHE A 89 -8.97 13.57 2.04
N THR A 90 -9.24 12.49 1.30
CA THR A 90 -10.11 12.52 0.11
C THR A 90 -11.56 12.16 0.42
N GLY A 91 -11.80 11.37 1.47
CA GLY A 91 -13.13 10.96 1.90
C GLY A 91 -13.93 12.07 2.58
N VAL A 92 -13.29 13.00 3.30
CA VAL A 92 -13.99 14.16 3.88
C VAL A 92 -14.66 15.02 2.80
N PRO A 93 -13.96 15.47 1.73
CA PRO A 93 -14.60 16.14 0.59
C PRO A 93 -15.77 15.34 0.00
N ALA A 94 -15.60 14.05 -0.27
CA ALA A 94 -16.66 13.21 -0.84
C ALA A 94 -17.92 13.14 0.05
N VAL A 95 -17.74 13.04 1.36
CA VAL A 95 -18.85 13.08 2.33
C VAL A 95 -19.52 14.45 2.35
N VAL A 96 -18.75 15.54 2.24
CA VAL A 96 -19.30 16.91 2.11
C VAL A 96 -20.16 17.02 0.85
N ASP A 97 -19.71 16.48 -0.28
CA ASP A 97 -20.42 16.55 -1.55
C ASP A 97 -21.74 15.76 -1.51
N ILE A 98 -21.74 14.55 -0.94
CA ILE A 98 -22.98 13.79 -0.69
C ILE A 98 -23.93 14.56 0.23
N ALA A 99 -23.42 15.18 1.30
CA ALA A 99 -24.24 15.99 2.22
C ALA A 99 -24.82 17.24 1.52
N ALA A 100 -24.06 17.88 0.64
CA ALA A 100 -24.50 19.02 -0.14
C ALA A 100 -25.59 18.62 -1.15
N LEU A 101 -25.44 17.47 -1.82
CA LEU A 101 -26.47 16.91 -2.70
C LEU A 101 -27.77 16.61 -1.95
N ARG A 102 -27.68 16.03 -0.74
CA ARG A 102 -28.85 15.83 0.14
C ARG A 102 -29.57 17.13 0.47
N ALA A 103 -28.81 18.16 0.84
CA ALA A 103 -29.36 19.47 1.15
C ALA A 103 -30.07 20.09 -0.07
N GLU A 104 -29.51 19.93 -1.27
CA GLU A 104 -30.11 20.45 -2.50
C GLU A 104 -31.38 19.70 -2.91
N VAL A 105 -31.41 18.38 -2.76
CA VAL A 105 -32.63 17.57 -2.97
C VAL A 105 -33.74 18.01 -2.00
N ALA A 106 -33.43 18.23 -0.73
CA ALA A 106 -34.36 18.79 0.25
C ALA A 106 -34.91 20.16 -0.18
N ARG A 107 -34.04 21.09 -0.62
CA ARG A 107 -34.47 22.43 -1.05
C ARG A 107 -35.44 22.38 -2.24
N LYS A 108 -35.31 21.38 -3.09
CA LYS A 108 -36.22 21.13 -4.22
C LYS A 108 -37.45 20.30 -3.86
N GLY A 109 -37.65 19.97 -2.59
CA GLY A 109 -38.80 19.21 -2.09
C GLY A 109 -38.73 17.71 -2.34
N GLY A 110 -37.56 17.16 -2.69
CA GLY A 110 -37.33 15.72 -2.80
C GLY A 110 -36.92 15.09 -1.46
N ASP A 111 -36.85 13.77 -1.41
CA ASP A 111 -36.37 13.02 -0.23
C ASP A 111 -34.83 12.99 -0.20
N PRO A 112 -34.17 13.61 0.79
CA PRO A 112 -32.71 13.58 0.92
C PRO A 112 -32.15 12.17 1.09
N ASN A 113 -32.92 11.24 1.65
CA ASN A 113 -32.46 9.87 1.88
C ASN A 113 -32.29 9.09 0.57
N SER A 114 -32.84 9.58 -0.54
CA SER A 114 -32.59 9.02 -1.88
C SER A 114 -31.14 9.16 -2.34
N ILE A 115 -30.38 10.11 -1.77
CA ILE A 115 -28.94 10.26 -2.02
C ILE A 115 -28.20 9.44 -0.96
N ASN A 116 -27.75 8.25 -1.32
CA ASN A 116 -27.13 7.30 -0.39
C ASN A 116 -26.16 6.39 -1.16
N PRO A 117 -25.03 5.96 -0.58
CA PRO A 117 -24.19 4.93 -1.17
C PRO A 117 -24.94 3.65 -1.57
N LEU A 118 -24.91 3.33 -2.87
CA LEU A 118 -25.52 2.11 -3.44
C LEU A 118 -24.62 0.88 -3.33
N ILE A 119 -23.32 1.10 -3.11
CA ILE A 119 -22.32 0.07 -2.86
C ILE A 119 -21.60 0.37 -1.54
N PRO A 120 -21.03 -0.66 -0.87
CA PRO A 120 -20.25 -0.48 0.35
C PRO A 120 -19.11 0.52 0.16
N VAL A 121 -18.97 1.43 1.13
CA VAL A 121 -17.89 2.40 1.24
C VAL A 121 -17.23 2.21 2.59
N ASP A 122 -15.95 1.90 2.57
CA ASP A 122 -15.14 1.77 3.78
C ASP A 122 -14.14 2.93 3.83
N LEU A 123 -14.31 3.85 4.77
CA LEU A 123 -13.39 4.96 4.99
C LEU A 123 -12.44 4.64 6.15
N VAL A 124 -11.14 4.68 5.90
CA VAL A 124 -10.10 4.47 6.93
C VAL A 124 -9.42 5.78 7.27
N ILE A 125 -9.33 6.09 8.56
CA ILE A 125 -8.65 7.30 9.05
C ILE A 125 -7.19 6.97 9.34
N ASP A 126 -6.27 7.39 8.48
CA ASP A 126 -4.84 7.03 8.53
C ASP A 126 -3.88 8.14 8.08
N HIS A 127 -4.35 9.15 7.34
CA HIS A 127 -3.53 10.27 6.85
C HIS A 127 -3.41 11.43 7.85
N SER A 128 -4.15 11.37 8.96
CA SER A 128 -4.14 12.39 10.02
C SER A 128 -3.03 12.21 11.07
N VAL A 129 -2.44 11.01 11.18
CA VAL A 129 -1.43 10.70 12.20
C VAL A 129 -0.08 11.33 11.82
N GLN A 130 0.53 12.08 12.74
CA GLN A 130 1.85 12.71 12.56
C GLN A 130 2.85 12.21 13.61
N VAL A 131 4.14 12.17 13.26
CA VAL A 131 5.22 11.83 14.20
C VAL A 131 5.71 13.08 14.92
N ASP A 132 4.89 13.63 15.82
CA ASP A 132 5.26 14.77 16.67
C ASP A 132 6.28 14.35 17.74
N TYR A 133 6.05 13.19 18.36
CA TYR A 133 6.89 12.55 19.35
C TYR A 133 7.44 11.24 18.80
N PHE A 134 8.69 10.91 19.15
CA PHE A 134 9.41 9.74 18.66
C PHE A 134 10.43 9.25 19.68
N GLY A 135 11.04 8.09 19.42
CA GLY A 135 12.17 7.59 20.21
C GLY A 135 11.88 7.20 21.66
N THR A 136 10.61 7.22 22.08
CA THR A 136 10.22 6.99 23.49
C THR A 136 8.90 6.23 23.62
N LYS A 137 8.69 5.55 24.76
CA LYS A 137 7.47 4.76 25.04
C LYS A 137 6.17 5.56 25.04
N TYR A 138 6.22 6.86 25.36
CA TYR A 138 5.04 7.73 25.38
C TYR A 138 4.72 8.35 24.00
N SER A 139 5.52 8.05 22.96
CA SER A 139 5.36 8.66 21.64
C SER A 139 3.99 8.36 21.04
N TYR A 140 3.57 7.09 21.03
CA TYR A 140 2.27 6.68 20.53
C TYR A 140 1.11 7.44 21.17
N SER A 141 1.01 7.42 22.51
CA SER A 141 -0.09 8.08 23.21
C SER A 141 -0.13 9.58 22.95
N ARG A 142 1.04 10.24 22.92
CA ARG A 142 1.13 11.69 22.68
C ARG A 142 0.79 12.07 21.25
N ASN A 143 1.19 11.26 20.27
CA ASN A 143 0.82 11.48 18.87
C ASN A 143 -0.69 11.33 18.65
N ILE A 144 -1.31 10.31 19.26
CA ILE A 144 -2.77 10.13 19.22
C ILE A 144 -3.51 11.29 19.91
N ASP A 145 -3.03 11.76 21.06
CA ASP A 145 -3.64 12.93 21.73
C ASP A 145 -3.60 14.18 20.82
N GLU A 146 -2.47 14.44 20.17
CA GLU A 146 -2.33 15.55 19.22
C GLU A 146 -3.22 15.37 17.99
N GLU A 147 -3.33 14.15 17.47
CA GLU A 147 -4.21 13.81 16.34
C GLU A 147 -5.67 14.15 16.66
N TYR A 148 -6.20 13.69 17.80
CA TYR A 148 -7.56 14.00 18.23
C TYR A 148 -7.77 15.49 18.49
N ARG A 149 -6.76 16.18 19.05
CA ARG A 149 -6.82 17.62 19.28
C ARG A 149 -6.94 18.41 17.98
N ARG A 150 -6.21 17.99 16.93
CA ARG A 150 -6.17 18.67 15.62
C ARG A 150 -7.37 18.35 14.73
N ASN A 151 -7.86 17.10 14.76
CA ASN A 151 -8.83 16.59 13.79
C ASN A 151 -10.24 16.36 14.36
N LYS A 152 -10.54 16.89 15.55
CA LYS A 152 -11.82 16.69 16.24
C LYS A 152 -13.05 16.95 15.35
N GLU A 153 -13.06 18.07 14.63
CA GLU A 153 -14.18 18.44 13.76
C GLU A 153 -14.36 17.44 12.61
N ARG A 154 -13.26 17.06 11.94
CA ARG A 154 -13.27 16.06 10.86
C ARG A 154 -13.81 14.72 11.34
N TYR A 155 -13.41 14.26 12.53
CA TYR A 155 -13.90 12.99 13.08
C TYR A 155 -15.36 13.04 13.52
N GLN A 156 -15.81 14.18 14.07
CA GLN A 156 -17.23 14.38 14.38
C GLN A 156 -18.07 14.33 13.10
N PHE A 157 -17.57 14.94 12.02
CA PHE A 157 -18.23 14.92 10.71
C PHE A 157 -18.28 13.52 10.09
N LEU A 158 -17.17 12.78 10.07
CA LEU A 158 -17.14 11.40 9.57
C LEU A 158 -18.00 10.45 10.41
N LYS A 159 -18.05 10.66 11.74
CA LYS A 159 -18.95 9.91 12.62
C LYS A 159 -20.42 10.24 12.35
N TRP A 160 -20.75 11.49 12.05
CA TRP A 160 -22.10 11.83 11.58
C TRP A 160 -22.44 11.09 10.29
N ALA A 161 -21.52 11.06 9.32
CA ALA A 161 -21.72 10.39 8.03
C ALA A 161 -21.98 8.89 8.19
N GLN A 162 -21.18 8.20 9.00
CA GLN A 162 -21.39 6.78 9.33
C GLN A 162 -22.78 6.48 9.90
N ASN A 163 -23.36 7.40 10.66
CA ASN A 163 -24.71 7.21 11.22
C ASN A 163 -25.83 7.68 10.26
N SER A 164 -25.48 8.41 9.20
CA SER A 164 -26.44 9.06 8.30
C SER A 164 -26.57 8.39 6.94
N PHE A 165 -25.57 7.60 6.54
CA PHE A 165 -25.50 6.89 5.27
C PHE A 165 -25.58 5.38 5.48
N ASP A 166 -26.36 4.72 4.63
CA ASP A 166 -26.34 3.27 4.53
C ASP A 166 -25.07 2.85 3.79
N ASN A 167 -24.63 1.60 3.99
CA ASN A 167 -23.44 1.04 3.33
C ASN A 167 -22.13 1.84 3.58
N PHE A 168 -22.09 2.76 4.55
CA PHE A 168 -20.92 3.58 4.84
C PHE A 168 -20.32 3.19 6.19
N SER A 169 -19.09 2.71 6.18
CA SER A 169 -18.34 2.33 7.38
C SER A 169 -17.14 3.26 7.57
N VAL A 170 -16.80 3.55 8.84
CA VAL A 170 -15.59 4.31 9.18
C VAL A 170 -14.74 3.48 10.12
N VAL A 171 -13.50 3.22 9.71
CA VAL A 171 -12.47 2.64 10.55
C VAL A 171 -11.78 3.80 11.31
N PRO A 172 -11.83 3.81 12.64
CA PRO A 172 -11.33 4.93 13.44
C PRO A 172 -9.80 5.05 13.40
N PRO A 173 -9.23 6.21 13.78
CA PRO A 173 -7.78 6.42 13.83
C PRO A 173 -7.09 5.41 14.76
N GLY A 174 -5.84 5.09 14.45
CA GLY A 174 -5.04 4.15 15.24
C GLY A 174 -5.38 2.67 15.04
N MET A 175 -6.16 2.32 14.03
CA MET A 175 -6.49 0.93 13.66
C MET A 175 -5.59 0.37 12.55
N GLY A 176 -4.97 1.23 11.75
CA GLY A 176 -4.09 0.83 10.66
C GLY A 176 -4.15 1.77 9.46
N ILE A 177 -3.38 1.45 8.42
CA ILE A 177 -3.36 2.14 7.12
C ILE A 177 -4.39 1.48 6.20
N CYS A 178 -5.10 2.27 5.40
CA CYS A 178 -6.21 1.86 4.54
C CYS A 178 -5.93 0.59 3.74
N HIS A 179 -4.77 0.51 3.08
CA HIS A 179 -4.42 -0.62 2.23
C HIS A 179 -4.13 -1.91 2.99
N GLN A 180 -3.49 -1.81 4.16
CA GLN A 180 -3.21 -2.97 5.00
C GLN A 180 -4.50 -3.46 5.68
N VAL A 181 -5.35 -2.55 6.16
CA VAL A 181 -6.70 -2.90 6.66
C VAL A 181 -7.55 -3.52 5.56
N ASN A 182 -7.46 -3.02 4.33
CA ASN A 182 -8.15 -3.59 3.18
C ASN A 182 -7.70 -5.04 2.92
N LEU A 183 -6.38 -5.27 2.86
CA LEU A 183 -5.79 -6.59 2.64
C LEU A 183 -6.08 -7.58 3.79
N GLU A 184 -6.01 -7.13 5.05
CA GLU A 184 -6.15 -7.98 6.24
C GLU A 184 -7.59 -8.21 6.68
N TYR A 185 -8.52 -7.31 6.33
CA TYR A 185 -9.88 -7.36 6.88
C TYR A 185 -11.00 -7.13 5.84
N LEU A 186 -10.95 -6.04 5.07
CA LEU A 186 -12.09 -5.62 4.25
C LEU A 186 -12.29 -6.49 3.00
N SER A 187 -11.20 -6.87 2.33
CA SER A 187 -11.26 -7.66 1.09
C SER A 187 -11.87 -9.03 1.31
N LYS A 188 -12.75 -9.45 0.38
CA LYS A 188 -13.46 -10.72 0.43
C LYS A 188 -13.01 -11.73 -0.62
N GLY A 189 -12.31 -11.30 -1.67
CA GLY A 189 -11.96 -12.15 -2.82
C GLY A 189 -13.17 -12.47 -3.72
N VAL A 190 -14.22 -13.03 -3.13
CA VAL A 190 -15.54 -13.24 -3.76
C VAL A 190 -16.62 -12.69 -2.84
N ILE A 191 -17.54 -11.91 -3.40
CA ILE A 191 -18.65 -11.28 -2.68
C ILE A 191 -19.93 -12.08 -2.91
N GLU A 192 -20.64 -12.37 -1.82
CA GLU A 192 -22.05 -12.76 -1.82
C GLU A 192 -22.91 -11.50 -1.60
N ARG A 193 -23.74 -11.13 -2.58
CA ARG A 193 -24.70 -10.02 -2.45
C ARG A 193 -25.98 -10.34 -3.21
N ASP A 194 -27.13 -10.13 -2.56
CA ASP A 194 -28.46 -10.35 -3.15
C ASP A 194 -28.66 -11.75 -3.78
N GLY A 195 -28.10 -12.79 -3.14
CA GLY A 195 -28.16 -14.17 -3.62
C GLY A 195 -27.27 -14.47 -4.83
N MET A 196 -26.26 -13.62 -5.09
CA MET A 196 -25.32 -13.77 -6.19
C MET A 196 -23.86 -13.78 -5.70
N ALA A 197 -23.03 -14.61 -6.32
CA ALA A 197 -21.58 -14.64 -6.11
C ALA A 197 -20.84 -14.00 -7.30
N PHE A 198 -19.88 -13.12 -7.01
CA PHE A 198 -19.05 -12.44 -8.01
C PHE A 198 -17.69 -12.00 -7.42
N PRO A 199 -16.67 -11.70 -8.25
CA PRO A 199 -15.36 -11.27 -7.78
C PRO A 199 -15.46 -9.97 -6.96
N ASP A 200 -14.70 -9.90 -5.87
CA ASP A 200 -14.48 -8.63 -5.18
C ASP A 200 -13.67 -7.69 -6.09
N THR A 201 -14.17 -6.47 -6.26
CA THR A 201 -13.53 -5.40 -7.03
C THR A 201 -13.73 -4.07 -6.33
N ALA A 202 -12.75 -3.17 -6.43
CA ALA A 202 -12.83 -1.89 -5.76
C ALA A 202 -12.21 -0.76 -6.58
N VAL A 203 -12.66 0.46 -6.32
CA VAL A 203 -11.85 1.66 -6.57
C VAL A 203 -11.59 2.34 -5.25
N GLY A 204 -10.49 3.08 -5.15
CA GLY A 204 -10.20 3.84 -3.94
C GLY A 204 -9.75 5.26 -4.22
N THR A 205 -10.01 6.17 -3.29
CA THR A 205 -9.56 7.58 -3.38
C THR A 205 -8.10 7.75 -2.95
N ASP A 206 -7.28 6.75 -3.26
CA ASP A 206 -5.86 6.63 -2.93
C ASP A 206 -5.15 5.83 -4.04
N SER A 207 -3.98 6.30 -4.49
CA SER A 207 -3.24 5.70 -5.60
C SER A 207 -2.78 4.28 -5.34
N HIS A 208 -2.50 3.91 -4.08
CA HIS A 208 -1.92 2.62 -3.69
C HIS A 208 -2.97 1.54 -3.39
N THR A 209 -4.24 1.83 -3.70
CA THR A 209 -5.34 0.85 -3.70
C THR A 209 -5.02 -0.47 -4.42
N PRO A 210 -4.21 -0.49 -5.52
CA PRO A 210 -3.72 -1.72 -6.15
C PRO A 210 -2.98 -2.71 -5.22
N MET A 211 -2.62 -2.35 -3.99
CA MET A 211 -2.04 -3.29 -3.02
C MET A 211 -2.90 -4.54 -2.81
N VAL A 212 -4.23 -4.42 -2.84
CA VAL A 212 -5.16 -5.55 -2.67
C VAL A 212 -5.17 -6.51 -3.87
N ASN A 213 -4.57 -6.11 -4.99
CA ASN A 213 -4.47 -6.97 -6.17
C ASN A 213 -3.59 -8.20 -5.92
N GLY A 214 -2.76 -8.18 -4.86
CA GLY A 214 -1.98 -9.33 -4.39
C GLY A 214 -2.82 -10.53 -3.90
N VAL A 215 -4.12 -10.32 -3.63
CA VAL A 215 -5.10 -11.37 -3.30
C VAL A 215 -6.14 -11.57 -4.42
N GLY A 216 -5.85 -11.11 -5.64
CA GLY A 216 -6.71 -11.30 -6.82
C GLY A 216 -7.97 -10.44 -6.87
N VAL A 217 -8.07 -9.44 -6.00
CA VAL A 217 -9.12 -8.41 -6.06
C VAL A 217 -8.69 -7.34 -7.05
N LEU A 218 -9.46 -7.11 -8.12
CA LEU A 218 -9.12 -6.07 -9.10
C LEU A 218 -9.47 -4.68 -8.52
N ALA A 219 -8.46 -3.89 -8.20
CA ALA A 219 -8.66 -2.54 -7.68
C ALA A 219 -7.58 -1.53 -8.08
N TRP A 220 -7.96 -0.25 -8.17
CA TRP A 220 -7.05 0.87 -8.44
C TRP A 220 -7.51 2.18 -7.84
N GLY A 221 -6.60 3.15 -7.81
CA GLY A 221 -6.85 4.51 -7.34
C GLY A 221 -7.57 5.37 -8.38
N VAL A 222 -8.56 6.14 -7.93
CA VAL A 222 -9.32 7.11 -8.75
C VAL A 222 -9.43 8.45 -8.01
N GLY A 223 -9.88 9.49 -8.71
CA GLY A 223 -10.21 10.77 -8.08
C GLY A 223 -11.47 10.69 -7.21
N GLY A 224 -11.67 11.72 -6.37
CA GLY A 224 -12.86 11.80 -5.51
C GLY A 224 -14.17 11.78 -6.31
N ILE A 225 -14.21 12.50 -7.44
CA ILE A 225 -15.40 12.60 -8.30
C ILE A 225 -15.77 11.24 -8.91
N GLU A 226 -14.79 10.47 -9.41
CA GLU A 226 -15.04 9.13 -9.95
C GLU A 226 -15.51 8.17 -8.85
N ALA A 227 -14.94 8.26 -7.64
CA ALA A 227 -15.38 7.47 -6.50
C ALA A 227 -16.82 7.83 -6.10
N GLU A 228 -17.17 9.11 -6.01
CA GLU A 228 -18.54 9.59 -5.73
C GLU A 228 -19.53 9.11 -6.79
N ALA A 229 -19.17 9.19 -8.07
CA ALA A 229 -20.00 8.68 -9.16
C ALA A 229 -20.25 7.17 -9.00
N ALA A 230 -19.21 6.39 -8.69
CA ALA A 230 -19.32 4.95 -8.44
C ALA A 230 -20.22 4.63 -7.24
N ILE A 231 -20.11 5.40 -6.16
CA ILE A 231 -20.95 5.27 -4.96
C ILE A 231 -22.43 5.48 -5.28
N LEU A 232 -22.74 6.38 -6.21
CA LEU A 232 -24.10 6.65 -6.70
C LEU A 232 -24.52 5.73 -7.86
N GLY A 233 -23.75 4.67 -8.14
CA GLY A 233 -24.08 3.61 -9.09
C GLY A 233 -23.74 3.91 -10.55
N GLN A 234 -23.06 5.01 -10.85
CA GLN A 234 -22.55 5.28 -12.19
C GLN A 234 -21.35 4.36 -12.50
N PRO A 235 -21.31 3.73 -13.68
CA PRO A 235 -20.11 3.03 -14.12
C PRO A 235 -18.96 4.03 -14.34
N ILE A 236 -17.76 3.61 -13.97
CA ILE A 236 -16.53 4.28 -14.37
C ILE A 236 -16.18 3.78 -15.77
N TYR A 237 -16.02 4.72 -16.71
CA TYR A 237 -15.59 4.40 -18.07
C TYR A 237 -14.09 4.63 -18.22
N PHE A 238 -13.41 3.69 -18.85
CA PHE A 238 -12.01 3.82 -19.20
C PHE A 238 -11.70 3.00 -20.45
N ILE A 239 -10.60 3.37 -21.12
CA ILE A 239 -10.14 2.70 -22.33
C ILE A 239 -9.79 1.24 -22.01
N MET A 240 -10.22 0.32 -22.87
CA MET A 240 -9.87 -1.09 -22.79
C MET A 240 -8.35 -1.28 -22.60
N PRO A 241 -7.91 -1.87 -21.48
CA PRO A 241 -6.49 -1.91 -21.17
C PRO A 241 -5.78 -2.97 -22.01
N GLU A 242 -4.56 -2.62 -22.43
CA GLU A 242 -3.54 -3.61 -22.75
C GLU A 242 -3.11 -4.34 -21.48
N VAL A 243 -2.76 -5.62 -21.58
CA VAL A 243 -2.32 -6.42 -20.43
C VAL A 243 -0.92 -6.95 -20.69
N ILE A 244 0.05 -6.48 -19.91
CA ILE A 244 1.44 -6.94 -19.95
C ILE A 244 1.60 -8.10 -18.97
N GLY A 245 2.01 -9.25 -19.46
CA GLY A 245 2.32 -10.40 -18.63
C GLY A 245 3.70 -10.24 -17.99
N LEU A 246 3.79 -10.26 -16.67
CA LEU A 246 5.06 -10.32 -15.93
C LEU A 246 5.28 -11.75 -15.44
N LYS A 247 6.12 -12.49 -16.16
CA LYS A 247 6.46 -13.87 -15.82
C LYS A 247 7.57 -13.92 -14.78
N LEU A 248 7.27 -14.44 -13.60
CA LEU A 248 8.25 -14.65 -12.54
C LEU A 248 8.68 -16.11 -12.50
N THR A 249 9.98 -16.35 -12.44
CA THR A 249 10.59 -17.69 -12.30
C THR A 249 11.60 -17.70 -11.16
N GLY A 250 11.93 -18.86 -10.62
CA GLY A 250 12.93 -18.99 -9.54
C GLY A 250 12.36 -18.76 -8.15
N GLU A 251 13.25 -18.51 -7.19
CA GLU A 251 12.94 -18.28 -5.77
C GLU A 251 13.80 -17.13 -5.26
N LEU A 252 13.23 -16.29 -4.37
CA LEU A 252 13.97 -15.16 -3.81
C LEU A 252 15.17 -15.68 -2.99
N PRO A 253 16.39 -15.18 -3.24
CA PRO A 253 17.56 -15.65 -2.52
C PRO A 253 17.55 -15.14 -1.07
N LEU A 254 18.19 -15.91 -0.18
CA LEU A 254 18.32 -15.53 1.22
C LEU A 254 19.04 -14.17 1.35
N GLY A 255 18.46 -13.28 2.15
CA GLY A 255 18.98 -11.92 2.35
C GLY A 255 18.38 -10.88 1.41
N SER A 256 17.66 -11.30 0.36
CA SER A 256 16.82 -10.42 -0.43
C SER A 256 15.39 -10.39 0.13
N THR A 257 14.71 -9.28 -0.10
CA THR A 257 13.38 -8.98 0.45
C THR A 257 12.37 -8.68 -0.67
N ALA A 258 11.08 -8.65 -0.31
CA ALA A 258 10.03 -8.15 -1.20
C ALA A 258 10.30 -6.73 -1.69
N THR A 259 10.95 -5.90 -0.86
CA THR A 259 11.36 -4.54 -1.21
C THR A 259 12.39 -4.55 -2.35
N ASP A 260 13.36 -5.46 -2.33
CA ASP A 260 14.36 -5.59 -3.39
C ASP A 260 13.74 -6.07 -4.71
N LEU A 261 12.80 -7.00 -4.60
CA LEU A 261 12.02 -7.51 -5.73
C LEU A 261 11.19 -6.40 -6.37
N VAL A 262 10.41 -5.67 -5.58
CA VAL A 262 9.52 -4.62 -6.11
C VAL A 262 10.29 -3.47 -6.74
N LEU A 263 11.45 -3.07 -6.19
CA LEU A 263 12.30 -2.05 -6.80
C LEU A 263 12.91 -2.53 -8.13
N THR A 264 13.19 -3.84 -8.26
CA THR A 264 13.66 -4.43 -9.51
C THR A 264 12.54 -4.46 -10.56
N ILE A 265 11.33 -4.88 -10.17
CA ILE A 265 10.14 -4.84 -11.03
C ILE A 265 9.84 -3.41 -11.46
N ALA A 266 9.88 -2.44 -10.54
CA ALA A 266 9.68 -1.02 -10.84
C ALA A 266 10.64 -0.53 -11.93
N ASN A 267 11.92 -0.90 -11.82
CA ASN A 267 12.92 -0.52 -12.81
C ASN A 267 12.63 -1.11 -14.20
N ILE A 268 12.23 -2.38 -14.26
CA ILE A 268 11.90 -3.08 -15.51
C ILE A 268 10.65 -2.49 -16.17
N LEU A 269 9.55 -2.38 -15.42
CA LEU A 269 8.27 -1.91 -15.93
C LEU A 269 8.32 -0.43 -16.35
N ARG A 270 9.07 0.42 -15.62
CA ARG A 270 9.28 1.82 -16.01
C ARG A 270 10.09 1.95 -17.29
N LYS A 271 11.12 1.12 -17.49
CA LYS A 271 11.92 1.10 -18.73
C LYS A 271 11.09 0.63 -19.92
N TYR A 272 10.21 -0.34 -19.72
CA TYR A 272 9.32 -0.83 -20.76
C TYR A 272 8.21 0.18 -21.12
N GLY A 273 7.62 0.84 -20.13
CA GLY A 273 6.56 1.83 -20.32
C GLY A 273 5.16 1.22 -20.26
N VAL A 274 4.64 1.08 -19.04
CA VAL A 274 3.32 0.47 -18.76
C VAL A 274 2.22 1.48 -18.41
N VAL A 275 2.36 2.75 -18.81
CA VAL A 275 1.40 3.80 -18.48
C VAL A 275 0.03 3.51 -19.09
N GLY A 276 -1.01 3.50 -18.25
CA GLY A 276 -2.40 3.20 -18.65
C GLY A 276 -2.65 1.73 -19.01
N LYS A 277 -1.66 0.85 -18.80
CA LYS A 277 -1.78 -0.59 -19.04
C LYS A 277 -2.03 -1.34 -17.74
N PHE A 278 -2.54 -2.55 -17.87
CA PHE A 278 -2.59 -3.52 -16.78
C PHE A 278 -1.33 -4.38 -16.81
N VAL A 279 -0.86 -4.78 -15.64
CA VAL A 279 0.18 -5.80 -15.48
C VAL A 279 -0.47 -6.99 -14.80
N GLU A 280 -0.29 -8.19 -15.33
CA GLU A 280 -0.72 -9.43 -14.70
C GLU A 280 0.51 -10.30 -14.46
N VAL A 281 0.70 -10.73 -13.22
CA VAL A 281 1.88 -11.49 -12.82
C VAL A 281 1.55 -12.98 -12.86
N PHE A 282 2.40 -13.76 -13.53
CA PHE A 282 2.16 -15.19 -13.75
C PHE A 282 3.46 -16.01 -13.67
N GLY A 283 3.33 -17.33 -13.71
CA GLY A 283 4.46 -18.25 -13.80
C GLY A 283 4.87 -18.90 -12.48
N PRO A 284 5.87 -19.80 -12.51
CA PRO A 284 6.17 -20.70 -11.40
C PRO A 284 6.74 -19.99 -10.17
N GLY A 285 7.30 -18.79 -10.31
CA GLY A 285 7.80 -18.00 -9.19
C GLY A 285 6.72 -17.62 -8.17
N LEU A 286 5.45 -17.53 -8.58
CA LEU A 286 4.32 -17.23 -7.68
C LEU A 286 4.09 -18.32 -6.62
N ASN A 287 4.53 -19.55 -6.86
CA ASN A 287 4.46 -20.64 -5.87
C ASN A 287 5.29 -20.34 -4.62
N ASN A 288 6.32 -19.51 -4.76
CA ASN A 288 7.29 -19.18 -3.72
C ASN A 288 7.04 -17.79 -3.10
N LEU A 289 6.13 -16.99 -3.67
CA LEU A 289 5.80 -15.66 -3.15
C LEU A 289 4.61 -15.73 -2.20
N SER A 290 4.78 -15.18 -1.01
CA SER A 290 3.70 -14.98 -0.07
C SER A 290 2.76 -13.85 -0.53
N VAL A 291 1.51 -13.83 -0.06
CA VAL A 291 0.60 -12.73 -0.36
C VAL A 291 1.15 -11.36 0.05
N PRO A 292 1.82 -11.20 1.21
CA PRO A 292 2.49 -9.94 1.51
C PRO A 292 3.53 -9.53 0.46
N ASP A 293 4.30 -10.46 -0.12
CA ASP A 293 5.24 -10.13 -1.20
C ASP A 293 4.49 -9.64 -2.45
N ARG A 294 3.39 -10.31 -2.80
CA ARG A 294 2.50 -9.93 -3.92
C ARG A 294 1.89 -8.54 -3.68
N ALA A 295 1.44 -8.28 -2.46
CA ALA A 295 0.84 -7.01 -2.06
C ALA A 295 1.87 -5.86 -2.10
N THR A 296 3.13 -6.11 -1.68
CA THR A 296 4.23 -5.16 -1.85
C THR A 296 4.43 -4.78 -3.32
N ILE A 297 4.36 -5.75 -4.24
CA ILE A 297 4.44 -5.49 -5.69
C ILE A 297 3.21 -4.73 -6.18
N GLY A 298 2.01 -5.18 -5.82
CA GLY A 298 0.74 -4.53 -6.19
C GLY A 298 0.69 -3.07 -5.76
N ASN A 299 1.14 -2.78 -4.53
CA ASN A 299 1.16 -1.46 -3.93
C ASN A 299 1.89 -0.44 -4.81
N MET A 300 3.04 -0.83 -5.40
CA MET A 300 3.86 0.07 -6.21
C MET A 300 3.42 0.23 -7.68
N SER A 301 2.20 -0.22 -8.03
CA SER A 301 1.65 -0.04 -9.38
C SER A 301 1.72 1.42 -9.88
N PRO A 302 1.35 2.44 -9.08
CA PRO A 302 1.51 3.85 -9.49
C PRO A 302 2.97 4.23 -9.78
N GLU A 303 3.91 3.71 -9.00
CA GLU A 303 5.35 3.88 -9.17
C GLU A 303 5.91 3.13 -10.38
N PHE A 304 5.23 2.12 -10.91
CA PHE A 304 5.54 1.49 -12.21
C PHE A 304 4.92 2.26 -13.38
N GLY A 305 3.78 2.91 -13.12
CA GLY A 305 2.97 3.64 -14.08
C GLY A 305 1.75 2.89 -14.58
N CYS A 306 1.61 1.60 -14.26
CA CYS A 306 0.44 0.81 -14.62
C CYS A 306 -0.74 1.11 -13.71
N THR A 307 -1.95 0.88 -14.22
CA THR A 307 -3.18 1.08 -13.44
C THR A 307 -3.32 0.01 -12.35
N VAL A 308 -2.98 -1.24 -12.69
CA VAL A 308 -3.05 -2.39 -11.78
C VAL A 308 -1.88 -3.34 -12.01
N THR A 309 -1.45 -4.01 -10.94
CA THR A 309 -0.62 -5.22 -11.01
C THR A 309 -1.37 -6.37 -10.34
N LEU A 310 -1.96 -7.27 -11.11
CA LEU A 310 -2.85 -8.34 -10.61
C LEU A 310 -2.11 -9.66 -10.40
N PHE A 311 -2.40 -10.31 -9.26
CA PHE A 311 -2.03 -11.70 -8.98
C PHE A 311 -3.30 -12.55 -8.94
N PRO A 312 -3.49 -13.52 -9.84
CA PRO A 312 -4.68 -14.38 -9.83
C PRO A 312 -4.85 -15.14 -8.50
N ILE A 313 -6.09 -15.46 -8.14
CA ILE A 313 -6.41 -16.19 -6.90
C ILE A 313 -5.88 -17.63 -6.99
N ASP A 314 -5.12 -18.06 -5.98
CA ASP A 314 -4.54 -19.39 -5.87
C ASP A 314 -4.48 -19.88 -4.42
N ASP A 315 -3.81 -21.01 -4.17
CA ASP A 315 -3.66 -21.60 -2.84
C ASP A 315 -3.02 -20.63 -1.83
N LYS A 316 -2.05 -19.81 -2.24
CA LYS A 316 -1.40 -18.84 -1.35
C LYS A 316 -2.37 -17.74 -0.91
N THR A 317 -3.31 -17.36 -1.78
CA THR A 317 -4.38 -16.43 -1.44
C THR A 317 -5.28 -17.02 -0.35
N LEU A 318 -5.70 -18.29 -0.47
CA LEU A 318 -6.51 -18.95 0.57
C LEU A 318 -5.73 -19.12 1.89
N ASP A 319 -4.46 -19.52 1.83
CA ASP A 319 -3.59 -19.65 3.00
C ASP A 319 -3.50 -18.33 3.77
N TYR A 320 -3.29 -17.22 3.05
CA TYR A 320 -3.24 -15.89 3.66
C TYR A 320 -4.59 -15.49 4.25
N MET A 321 -5.70 -15.68 3.53
CA MET A 321 -7.02 -15.34 4.04
C MET A 321 -7.38 -16.17 5.28
N LYS A 322 -6.97 -17.43 5.35
CA LYS A 322 -7.09 -18.27 6.54
C LYS A 322 -6.25 -17.75 7.71
N GLN A 323 -4.98 -17.39 7.48
CA GLN A 323 -4.09 -16.85 8.51
C GLN A 323 -4.56 -15.50 9.07
N SER A 324 -5.23 -14.71 8.24
CA SER A 324 -5.86 -13.43 8.62
C SER A 324 -7.29 -13.60 9.13
N ASN A 325 -7.67 -14.82 9.52
CA ASN A 325 -8.92 -15.12 10.23
C ASN A 325 -10.20 -14.83 9.43
N ARG A 326 -10.16 -14.98 8.08
CA ARG A 326 -11.39 -15.07 7.28
C ARG A 326 -12.14 -16.36 7.64
N SER A 327 -13.46 -16.31 7.60
CA SER A 327 -14.28 -17.44 8.02
C SER A 327 -14.12 -18.64 7.05
N PRO A 328 -14.25 -19.89 7.52
CA PRO A 328 -14.22 -21.07 6.65
C PRO A 328 -15.21 -20.99 5.50
N GLU A 329 -16.40 -20.44 5.74
CA GLU A 329 -17.46 -20.28 4.73
C GLU A 329 -17.01 -19.33 3.60
N GLN A 330 -16.31 -18.25 3.95
CA GLN A 330 -15.76 -17.33 2.95
C GLN A 330 -14.66 -18.00 2.11
N LEU A 331 -13.81 -18.82 2.74
CA LEU A 331 -12.75 -19.56 2.02
C LEU A 331 -13.36 -20.58 1.04
N GLU A 332 -14.37 -21.34 1.49
CA GLU A 332 -15.09 -22.31 0.65
C GLU A 332 -15.80 -21.61 -0.53
N LEU A 333 -16.39 -20.44 -0.29
CA LEU A 333 -16.99 -19.62 -1.35
C LEU A 333 -15.95 -19.19 -2.39
N ILE A 334 -14.81 -18.67 -1.95
CA ILE A 334 -13.73 -18.23 -2.87
C ILE A 334 -13.26 -19.40 -3.71
N GLU A 335 -12.89 -20.51 -3.06
CA GLU A 335 -12.35 -21.68 -3.75
C GLU A 335 -13.35 -22.24 -4.77
N SER A 336 -14.60 -22.48 -4.33
CA SER A 336 -15.65 -23.06 -5.16
C SER A 336 -15.99 -22.16 -6.34
N TYR A 337 -16.18 -20.87 -6.09
CA TYR A 337 -16.51 -19.90 -7.14
C TYR A 337 -15.36 -19.75 -8.16
N CYS A 338 -14.13 -19.54 -7.68
CA CYS A 338 -13.00 -19.27 -8.56
C CYS A 338 -12.64 -20.48 -9.43
N LYS A 339 -12.65 -21.70 -8.86
CA LYS A 339 -12.42 -22.94 -9.62
C LYS A 339 -13.54 -23.22 -10.62
N THR A 340 -14.79 -22.95 -10.24
CA THR A 340 -15.94 -23.16 -11.13
C THR A 340 -15.98 -22.15 -12.27
N ASN A 341 -15.55 -20.90 -12.03
CA ASN A 341 -15.77 -19.78 -12.95
C ASN A 341 -14.50 -19.24 -13.63
N MET A 342 -13.45 -20.06 -13.76
CA MET A 342 -12.21 -19.73 -14.48
C MET A 342 -11.42 -18.53 -13.89
N PHE A 343 -11.51 -18.31 -12.57
CA PHE A 343 -10.74 -17.28 -11.84
C PHE A 343 -9.61 -17.84 -10.98
N TRP A 344 -9.53 -19.16 -10.88
CA TRP A 344 -8.45 -19.84 -10.18
C TRP A 344 -7.19 -19.90 -11.06
N ARG A 345 -6.01 -19.67 -10.45
CA ARG A 345 -4.72 -19.64 -11.14
C ARG A 345 -4.32 -21.02 -11.66
N GLU A 346 -4.76 -21.33 -12.87
CA GLU A 346 -4.48 -22.56 -13.61
C GLU A 346 -4.41 -22.24 -15.11
N ASN A 347 -3.74 -23.11 -15.86
CA ASN A 347 -3.63 -23.03 -17.32
C ASN A 347 -3.11 -21.67 -17.82
N GLU A 348 -2.15 -21.08 -17.09
CA GLU A 348 -1.56 -19.77 -17.42
C GLU A 348 -0.92 -19.77 -18.82
N ASP A 349 -0.41 -20.91 -19.30
CA ASP A 349 0.18 -21.06 -20.64
C ASP A 349 -0.81 -20.83 -21.80
N ALA A 350 -2.12 -20.92 -21.54
CA ALA A 350 -3.15 -20.65 -22.53
C ALA A 350 -3.45 -19.15 -22.71
N ILE A 351 -3.03 -18.30 -21.77
CA ILE A 351 -3.34 -16.88 -21.74
C ILE A 351 -2.49 -16.12 -22.76
N GLU A 352 -3.15 -15.24 -23.51
CA GLU A 352 -2.49 -14.34 -24.46
C GLU A 352 -2.36 -12.94 -23.84
N TYR A 353 -1.13 -12.48 -23.64
CA TYR A 353 -0.82 -11.13 -23.18
C TYR A 353 -0.45 -10.21 -24.36
N THR A 354 -0.62 -8.90 -24.19
CA THR A 354 -0.16 -7.90 -25.16
C THR A 354 1.35 -7.99 -25.39
N ASP A 355 2.11 -8.16 -24.31
CA ASP A 355 3.54 -8.47 -24.34
C ASP A 355 3.92 -9.21 -23.05
N VAL A 356 5.07 -9.87 -23.03
CA VAL A 356 5.56 -10.65 -21.89
C VAL A 356 6.96 -10.19 -21.47
N LEU A 357 7.09 -9.83 -20.21
CA LEU A 357 8.36 -9.54 -19.55
C LEU A 357 8.70 -10.68 -18.61
N GLU A 358 9.93 -11.17 -18.67
CA GLU A 358 10.40 -12.26 -17.81
C GLU A 358 11.40 -11.75 -16.77
N LEU A 359 11.26 -12.24 -15.53
CA LEU A 359 12.18 -11.96 -14.43
C LEU A 359 12.45 -13.24 -13.63
N ASP A 360 13.73 -13.64 -13.60
CA ASP A 360 14.21 -14.64 -12.67
C ASP A 360 14.46 -14.00 -11.30
N ILE A 361 13.61 -14.30 -10.32
CA ILE A 361 13.68 -13.71 -8.98
C ILE A 361 14.86 -14.24 -8.16
N SER A 362 15.56 -15.28 -8.63
CA SER A 362 16.81 -15.75 -8.01
C SER A 362 17.97 -14.76 -8.21
N SER A 363 17.87 -13.84 -9.18
CA SER A 363 18.88 -12.82 -9.43
C SER A 363 18.70 -11.55 -8.59
N ILE A 364 17.73 -11.51 -7.67
CA ILE A 364 17.44 -10.31 -6.88
C ILE A 364 18.53 -10.11 -5.83
N GLU A 365 19.12 -8.92 -5.82
CA GLU A 365 20.13 -8.49 -4.85
C GLU A 365 19.58 -7.37 -3.96
N PRO A 366 20.04 -7.26 -2.69
CA PRO A 366 19.70 -6.17 -1.80
C PRO A 366 19.94 -4.79 -2.42
N THR A 367 18.95 -3.91 -2.29
CA THR A 367 18.81 -2.70 -3.09
C THR A 367 18.17 -1.58 -2.25
N VAL A 368 18.55 -0.34 -2.57
CA VAL A 368 17.85 0.87 -2.11
C VAL A 368 17.42 1.70 -3.32
N ALA A 369 16.44 2.57 -3.15
CA ALA A 369 16.00 3.51 -4.17
C ALA A 369 16.25 4.96 -3.74
N GLY A 370 16.73 5.79 -4.66
CA GLY A 370 16.89 7.22 -4.39
C GLY A 370 17.98 7.91 -5.21
N PRO A 371 18.30 9.17 -4.87
CA PRO A 371 17.86 9.90 -3.68
C PRO A 371 16.52 10.61 -3.85
N SER A 372 15.95 10.63 -5.07
CA SER A 372 14.78 11.49 -5.36
C SER A 372 13.61 10.76 -6.02
N ARG A 373 13.79 9.55 -6.56
CA ARG A 373 12.71 8.83 -7.25
C ARG A 373 12.72 7.33 -6.89
N PRO A 374 11.56 6.68 -6.74
CA PRO A 374 11.48 5.25 -6.39
C PRO A 374 12.13 4.29 -7.40
N GLN A 375 12.15 4.66 -8.69
CA GLN A 375 12.74 3.83 -9.75
C GLN A 375 14.27 3.93 -9.85
N ASP A 376 14.90 4.85 -9.10
CA ASP A 376 16.35 5.04 -9.08
C ASP A 376 17.02 3.95 -8.24
N LYS A 377 17.07 2.75 -8.80
CA LYS A 377 17.63 1.54 -8.20
C LYS A 377 19.14 1.68 -7.95
N ILE A 378 19.58 1.42 -6.72
CA ILE A 378 20.99 1.36 -6.31
C ILE A 378 21.21 0.03 -5.58
N LEU A 379 22.09 -0.83 -6.10
CA LEU A 379 22.47 -2.04 -5.38
C LEU A 379 23.16 -1.68 -4.06
N LEU A 380 22.81 -2.37 -2.98
CA LEU A 380 23.32 -2.04 -1.65
C LEU A 380 24.86 -2.11 -1.58
N ARG A 381 25.47 -3.07 -2.28
CA ARG A 381 26.94 -3.19 -2.40
C ARG A 381 27.61 -1.97 -3.02
N ASP A 382 26.89 -1.25 -3.88
CA ASP A 382 27.38 -0.09 -4.62
C ASP A 382 26.97 1.25 -3.97
N PHE A 383 26.21 1.20 -2.87
CA PHE A 383 25.58 2.37 -2.26
C PHE A 383 26.58 3.47 -1.90
N LYS A 384 27.69 3.13 -1.26
CA LYS A 384 28.73 4.10 -0.87
C LYS A 384 29.26 4.86 -2.08
N ASN A 385 29.68 4.13 -3.12
CA ASN A 385 30.24 4.74 -4.33
C ASN A 385 29.18 5.58 -5.06
N LYS A 386 27.94 5.09 -5.12
CA LYS A 386 26.86 5.82 -5.76
C LYS A 386 26.47 7.10 -5.01
N PHE A 387 26.47 7.06 -3.68
CA PHE A 387 26.27 8.25 -2.86
C PHE A 387 27.35 9.30 -3.11
N ILE A 388 28.63 8.90 -3.16
CA ILE A 388 29.74 9.80 -3.45
C ILE A 388 29.57 10.45 -4.83
N ASP A 389 29.23 9.67 -5.85
CA ASP A 389 28.95 10.14 -7.21
C ASP A 389 27.79 11.15 -7.25
N LEU A 390 26.71 10.86 -6.53
CA LEU A 390 25.53 11.74 -6.44
C LEU A 390 25.84 13.03 -5.67
N LEU A 391 26.65 12.96 -4.62
CA LEU A 391 27.05 14.14 -3.84
C LEU A 391 27.85 15.12 -4.69
N ASP A 392 28.78 14.60 -5.49
CA ASP A 392 29.59 15.42 -6.40
C ASP A 392 28.74 15.97 -7.57
N LYS A 393 28.05 15.09 -8.31
CA LYS A 393 27.33 15.50 -9.53
C LYS A 393 26.11 16.37 -9.26
N SER A 394 25.32 16.06 -8.23
CA SER A 394 24.04 16.75 -7.98
C SER A 394 24.19 17.94 -7.05
N TYR A 395 25.19 17.92 -6.15
CA TYR A 395 25.34 18.95 -5.12
C TYR A 395 26.68 19.69 -5.18
N GLN A 396 27.60 19.31 -6.07
CA GLN A 396 28.94 19.91 -6.21
C GLN A 396 29.73 19.88 -4.90
N ARG A 397 29.56 18.79 -4.11
CA ARG A 397 30.25 18.58 -2.84
C ARG A 397 31.13 17.33 -2.94
N GLN A 398 32.37 17.46 -2.48
CA GLN A 398 33.28 16.32 -2.41
C GLN A 398 33.04 15.51 -1.14
N TYR A 399 32.94 14.19 -1.28
CA TYR A 399 32.89 13.31 -0.13
C TYR A 399 34.25 13.25 0.56
N ILE A 400 34.27 13.57 1.85
CA ILE A 400 35.42 13.37 2.72
C ILE A 400 35.16 12.13 3.57
N SER A 401 36.11 11.20 3.57
CA SER A 401 36.04 9.96 4.35
C SER A 401 35.95 10.28 5.84
N TRP A 402 35.37 9.38 6.65
CA TRP A 402 35.26 9.63 8.09
C TRP A 402 36.62 9.85 8.77
N GLU A 403 37.64 9.11 8.34
CA GLU A 403 39.02 9.19 8.84
C GLU A 403 39.68 10.53 8.51
N ASP A 404 39.34 11.13 7.37
CA ASP A 404 39.89 12.41 6.90
C ASP A 404 39.07 13.63 7.37
N ARG A 405 37.93 13.42 8.03
CA ARG A 405 37.18 14.50 8.65
C ARG A 405 37.97 14.95 9.89
N ASP A 406 38.19 16.26 10.05
CA ASP A 406 38.89 16.90 11.18
C ASP A 406 38.11 16.75 12.53
N ILE A 407 37.63 15.55 12.85
CA ILE A 407 36.80 15.25 14.04
C ILE A 407 37.68 15.17 15.29
N GLU A 408 38.85 14.53 15.18
CA GLU A 408 39.77 14.34 16.31
C GLU A 408 40.34 15.65 16.85
N LYS A 409 40.64 16.64 16.00
CA LYS A 409 41.15 17.97 16.45
C LYS A 409 40.10 18.79 17.21
N SER A 410 38.81 18.53 16.99
CA SER A 410 37.71 19.20 17.70
C SER A 410 37.36 18.53 19.03
N ILE A 411 37.51 17.21 19.16
CA ILE A 411 37.30 16.48 20.42
C ILE A 411 38.47 16.71 21.39
N THR A 412 39.72 16.73 20.92
CA THR A 412 40.91 17.00 21.76
C THR A 412 40.95 18.41 22.36
N ARG A 413 40.16 19.36 21.86
CA ARG A 413 40.08 20.70 22.46
C ARG A 413 39.45 20.70 23.86
N PHE A 414 38.78 19.61 24.25
CA PHE A 414 38.11 19.45 25.56
C PHE A 414 38.96 18.79 26.65
N ASP A 415 40.02 18.05 26.32
CA ASP A 415 40.93 17.47 27.34
C ASP A 415 41.81 18.55 28.03
N GLY A 416 41.75 19.81 27.57
CA GLY A 416 42.57 20.92 28.05
C GLY A 416 41.92 21.86 29.08
N GLU A 417 40.63 21.71 29.40
CA GLU A 417 39.92 22.61 30.32
C GLU A 417 39.60 21.92 31.66
N GLY A 418 40.66 21.36 32.26
CA GLY A 418 40.63 20.90 33.64
C GLY A 418 40.80 22.07 34.62
N GLY A 419 39.68 22.56 35.16
CA GLY A 419 39.63 23.28 36.42
C GLY A 419 39.09 24.71 36.35
N ASP A 420 37.82 24.87 36.73
CA ASP A 420 37.43 26.07 37.48
C ASP A 420 36.25 25.76 38.43
N MET A 421 36.28 26.39 39.61
CA MET A 421 35.40 26.10 40.74
C MET A 421 33.95 26.59 40.50
N MET A 422 32.98 25.86 41.06
CA MET A 422 31.56 26.23 41.09
C MET A 422 31.31 27.62 41.71
N PRO A 423 30.41 28.43 41.11
CA PRO A 423 29.63 29.41 41.86
C PRO A 423 28.20 28.89 42.16
N SER A 424 27.86 29.11 43.43
CA SER A 424 26.57 28.99 44.13
C SER A 424 25.27 29.20 43.33
N LYS A 425 24.30 28.32 43.62
CA LYS A 425 22.83 28.37 43.43
C LYS A 425 22.22 29.73 42.99
N SER A 426 21.39 29.70 41.94
CA SER A 426 20.08 30.39 41.97
C SER A 426 19.07 29.90 40.92
N LYS A 427 17.87 29.57 41.44
CA LYS A 427 16.50 29.67 40.92
C LYS A 427 16.08 28.91 39.65
N ASP A 428 14.96 28.21 39.82
CA ASP A 428 14.06 27.66 38.80
C ASP A 428 13.98 28.56 37.56
N LYS A 429 14.60 28.09 36.46
CA LYS A 429 14.21 28.44 35.10
C LYS A 429 13.71 27.15 34.45
N GLN A 430 12.52 27.22 33.86
CA GLN A 430 12.10 26.25 32.86
C GLN A 430 13.25 26.09 31.86
N VAL A 431 13.77 24.87 31.73
CA VAL A 431 14.85 24.56 30.79
C VAL A 431 14.25 24.59 29.39
N GLU A 432 14.15 25.78 28.80
CA GLU A 432 14.22 25.88 27.35
C GLU A 432 15.62 25.38 26.97
N THR A 433 15.67 24.24 26.29
CA THR A 433 16.93 23.71 25.77
C THR A 433 17.34 24.57 24.58
N GLU A 434 18.03 25.68 24.84
CA GLU A 434 18.68 26.47 23.79
C GLU A 434 19.56 25.53 22.97
N THR A 435 19.15 25.28 21.72
CA THR A 435 19.89 24.46 20.77
C THR A 435 20.75 25.40 19.94
N GLU A 436 22.05 25.35 20.14
CA GLU A 436 22.99 26.11 19.32
C GLU A 436 23.37 25.31 18.07
N ILE A 437 23.31 25.98 16.92
CA ILE A 437 23.63 25.38 15.62
C ILE A 437 24.75 26.19 14.96
N GLU A 438 25.89 25.55 14.72
CA GLU A 438 27.03 26.14 14.01
C GLU A 438 27.28 25.37 12.72
N ALA A 439 27.10 26.02 11.57
CA ALA A 439 27.37 25.44 10.26
C ALA A 439 28.73 25.89 9.73
N ILE A 440 29.60 24.94 9.43
CA ILE A 440 30.94 25.17 8.89
C ILE A 440 31.04 24.46 7.54
N GLN A 441 31.56 25.16 6.53
CA GLN A 441 31.91 24.55 5.25
C GLN A 441 33.43 24.62 5.06
N ARG A 442 34.08 23.46 4.95
CA ARG A 442 35.53 23.35 4.69
C ARG A 442 35.75 22.28 3.62
N ASN A 443 36.52 22.63 2.59
CA ASN A 443 36.86 21.73 1.47
C ASN A 443 35.61 21.07 0.82
N GLY A 444 34.50 21.80 0.73
CA GLY A 444 33.25 21.30 0.13
C GLY A 444 32.37 20.43 1.04
N LEU A 445 32.87 19.94 2.18
CA LEU A 445 32.06 19.24 3.19
C LEU A 445 31.28 20.25 4.02
N LYS A 446 29.95 20.09 4.08
CA LYS A 446 29.10 20.83 5.00
C LYS A 446 28.99 20.06 6.31
N THR A 447 29.36 20.72 7.40
CA THR A 447 29.29 20.17 8.75
C THR A 447 28.41 21.07 9.61
N VAL A 448 27.58 20.47 10.44
CA VAL A 448 26.71 21.15 11.39
C VAL A 448 27.00 20.60 12.78
N TRP A 449 27.41 21.49 13.69
CA TRP A 449 27.49 21.18 15.11
C TRP A 449 26.16 21.53 15.77
N ILE A 450 25.64 20.60 16.56
CA ILE A 450 24.41 20.75 17.31
C ILE A 450 24.76 20.56 18.78
N THR A 451 24.56 21.60 19.59
CA THR A 451 24.72 21.53 21.05
C THR A 451 23.33 21.45 21.69
N ARG A 452 23.07 20.42 22.49
CA ARG A 452 21.82 20.22 23.23
C ARG A 452 22.13 19.87 24.68
N GLY A 453 21.99 20.84 25.58
CA GLY A 453 22.38 20.66 26.99
C GLY A 453 23.89 20.44 27.12
N GLN A 454 24.30 19.33 27.73
CA GLN A 454 25.72 18.93 27.85
C GLN A 454 26.23 18.14 26.65
N GLU A 455 25.36 17.77 25.71
CA GLU A 455 25.72 16.93 24.57
C GLU A 455 26.01 17.82 23.35
N LYS A 456 27.09 17.50 22.63
CA LYS A 456 27.46 18.18 21.38
C LYS A 456 27.70 17.14 20.30
N PHE A 457 27.00 17.28 19.18
CA PHE A 457 27.03 16.34 18.06
C PHE A 457 27.48 17.05 16.79
N MET A 458 28.11 16.29 15.90
CA MET A 458 28.53 16.76 14.59
C MET A 458 27.83 15.95 13.51
N LEU A 459 27.09 16.62 12.63
CA LEU A 459 26.49 16.05 11.44
C LEU A 459 27.24 16.56 10.21
N SER A 460 27.29 15.75 9.17
CA SER A 460 27.84 16.14 7.88
C SER A 460 27.08 15.47 6.75
N ASP A 461 27.44 15.79 5.50
CA ASP A 461 26.86 15.14 4.33
C ASP A 461 26.87 13.61 4.46
N GLY A 462 25.72 12.99 4.20
CA GLY A 462 25.47 11.55 4.32
C GLY A 462 25.05 11.07 5.71
N ALA A 463 24.99 11.95 6.72
CA ALA A 463 24.43 11.59 8.02
C ALA A 463 22.92 11.30 7.90
N VAL A 464 22.51 10.15 8.43
CA VAL A 464 21.09 9.81 8.56
C VAL A 464 20.49 10.69 9.67
N ALA A 465 19.47 11.48 9.33
CA ALA A 465 18.73 12.29 10.30
C ALA A 465 17.35 11.72 10.61
N ILE A 466 16.80 10.89 9.72
CA ILE A 466 15.50 10.22 9.88
C ILE A 466 15.70 8.75 9.50
N ALA A 467 15.19 7.85 10.34
CA ALA A 467 15.12 6.42 10.06
C ALA A 467 13.74 5.90 10.47
N ALA A 468 12.84 5.76 9.50
CA ALA A 468 11.45 5.38 9.74
C ALA A 468 11.16 3.98 9.17
N ILE A 469 10.65 3.09 10.01
CA ILE A 469 9.99 1.85 9.56
C ILE A 469 8.50 2.18 9.45
N THR A 470 8.08 2.52 8.24
CA THR A 470 6.72 3.02 7.91
C THR A 470 6.23 2.41 6.60
N SER A 471 5.06 2.88 6.15
CA SER A 471 4.36 2.53 4.92
C SER A 471 3.74 1.14 4.91
N CYS A 472 2.48 1.08 4.44
CA CYS A 472 1.77 -0.16 4.17
C CYS A 472 2.54 -1.11 3.22
N THR A 473 3.41 -0.58 2.36
CA THR A 473 4.22 -1.37 1.42
C THR A 473 5.07 -2.43 2.12
N ASN A 474 5.68 -2.10 3.26
CA ASN A 474 6.61 -2.99 3.98
C ASN A 474 6.03 -3.49 5.31
N THR A 475 5.23 -2.68 6.01
CA THR A 475 4.70 -3.06 7.33
C THR A 475 3.65 -4.16 7.26
N SER A 476 3.07 -4.40 6.08
CA SER A 476 2.17 -5.51 5.81
C SER A 476 2.88 -6.85 5.62
N ASN A 477 4.22 -6.85 5.56
CA ASN A 477 5.03 -8.04 5.31
C ASN A 477 5.76 -8.49 6.58
N PRO A 478 5.30 -9.58 7.24
CA PRO A 478 5.94 -10.10 8.45
C PRO A 478 7.40 -10.48 8.25
N TYR A 479 7.82 -10.89 7.05
CA TYR A 479 9.20 -11.30 6.80
C TYR A 479 10.19 -10.15 7.07
N VAL A 480 9.93 -8.97 6.51
CA VAL A 480 10.81 -7.80 6.69
C VAL A 480 10.70 -7.21 8.10
N MET A 481 9.52 -7.28 8.72
CA MET A 481 9.31 -6.75 10.07
C MET A 481 9.96 -7.63 11.15
N ILE A 482 9.82 -8.95 11.05
CA ILE A 482 10.56 -9.90 11.91
C ILE A 482 12.06 -9.78 11.64
N GLY A 483 12.46 -9.65 10.36
CA GLY A 483 13.85 -9.40 9.97
C GLY A 483 14.43 -8.16 10.64
N ALA A 484 13.69 -7.04 10.64
CA ALA A 484 14.10 -5.80 11.32
C ALA A 484 14.27 -6.01 12.84
N GLY A 485 13.35 -6.74 13.49
CA GLY A 485 13.46 -7.10 14.90
C GLY A 485 14.69 -7.96 15.20
N LEU A 486 14.99 -8.95 14.36
CA LEU A 486 16.17 -9.81 14.50
C LEU A 486 17.48 -9.03 14.29
N VAL A 487 17.51 -8.09 13.34
CA VAL A 487 18.65 -7.17 13.16
C VAL A 487 18.84 -6.31 14.40
N ALA A 488 17.76 -5.75 14.97
CA ALA A 488 17.82 -4.96 16.18
C ALA A 488 18.35 -5.77 17.37
N GLN A 489 17.88 -7.02 17.53
CA GLN A 489 18.38 -7.93 18.55
C GLN A 489 19.90 -8.19 18.40
N LYS A 490 20.36 -8.44 17.17
CA LYS A 490 21.79 -8.66 16.90
C LYS A 490 22.62 -7.41 17.14
N ALA A 491 22.14 -6.23 16.76
CA ALA A 491 22.81 -4.97 17.03
C ALA A 491 23.04 -4.77 18.53
N ARG A 492 22.00 -5.01 19.35
CA ARG A 492 22.11 -4.94 20.82
C ARG A 492 23.10 -5.94 21.40
N GLN A 493 23.09 -7.19 20.91
CA GLN A 493 24.05 -8.21 21.35
C GLN A 493 25.52 -7.79 21.09
N HIS A 494 25.75 -6.92 20.11
CA HIS A 494 27.07 -6.37 19.78
C HIS A 494 27.33 -4.98 20.37
N GLY A 495 26.43 -4.46 21.22
CA GLY A 495 26.56 -3.12 21.83
C GLY A 495 26.42 -1.96 20.82
N ILE A 496 25.77 -2.20 19.68
CA ILE A 496 25.49 -1.17 18.68
C ILE A 496 24.23 -0.40 19.08
N ASP A 497 24.28 0.92 18.97
CA ASP A 497 23.19 1.83 19.30
C ASP A 497 23.02 2.93 18.23
N VAL A 498 21.87 3.60 18.26
CA VAL A 498 21.50 4.69 17.34
C VAL A 498 22.06 6.03 17.83
N LYS A 499 22.47 6.88 16.88
CA LYS A 499 22.93 8.22 17.21
C LYS A 499 21.77 9.12 17.68
N PRO A 500 21.97 9.98 18.69
CA PRO A 500 20.88 10.70 19.36
C PRO A 500 20.19 11.78 18.51
N TRP A 501 20.77 12.17 17.38
CA TRP A 501 20.15 13.10 16.43
C TRP A 501 19.22 12.41 15.43
N VAL A 502 19.20 11.07 15.38
CA VAL A 502 18.39 10.33 14.41
C VAL A 502 16.94 10.30 14.92
N LYS A 503 16.02 10.82 14.12
CA LYS A 503 14.59 10.66 14.35
C LYS A 503 14.15 9.26 13.92
N THR A 504 14.15 8.32 14.87
CA THR A 504 13.68 6.95 14.67
C THR A 504 12.17 6.81 14.91
N SER A 505 11.48 6.06 14.06
CA SER A 505 10.05 5.79 14.20
C SER A 505 9.67 4.40 13.71
N LEU A 506 8.75 3.75 14.43
CA LEU A 506 8.03 2.57 13.97
C LEU A 506 6.54 2.93 13.85
N ALA A 507 6.04 2.94 12.62
CA ALA A 507 4.65 3.24 12.28
C ALA A 507 4.03 2.09 11.47
N PRO A 508 3.53 1.04 12.14
CA PRO A 508 2.97 -0.12 11.46
C PRO A 508 1.62 0.19 10.80
N GLY A 509 1.33 -0.47 9.69
CA GLY A 509 0.03 -0.34 9.03
C GLY A 509 -1.11 -1.13 9.66
N SER A 510 -0.87 -1.93 10.71
CA SER A 510 -1.94 -2.48 11.57
C SER A 510 -1.39 -2.92 12.93
N LYS A 511 -2.29 -3.16 13.90
CA LYS A 511 -1.95 -3.69 15.23
C LYS A 511 -1.39 -5.11 15.21
N VAL A 512 -1.66 -5.88 14.14
CA VAL A 512 -1.14 -7.24 13.99
C VAL A 512 0.40 -7.24 14.03
N VAL A 513 1.01 -6.19 13.49
CA VAL A 513 2.47 -6.02 13.46
C VAL A 513 3.08 -5.94 14.85
N THR A 514 2.54 -5.08 15.71
CA THR A 514 3.01 -4.98 17.09
C THR A 514 2.75 -6.27 17.86
N ASP A 515 1.58 -6.88 17.66
CA ASP A 515 1.21 -8.12 18.37
C ASP A 515 2.19 -9.26 18.09
N TYR A 516 2.60 -9.48 16.83
CA TYR A 516 3.58 -10.54 16.55
C TYR A 516 5.00 -10.14 16.95
N LEU A 517 5.39 -8.86 16.89
CA LEU A 517 6.71 -8.41 17.33
C LEU A 517 6.87 -8.57 18.85
N GLU A 518 5.81 -8.32 19.61
CA GLU A 518 5.77 -8.54 21.05
C GLU A 518 5.78 -10.04 21.38
N LYS A 519 4.95 -10.85 20.71
CA LYS A 519 4.93 -12.31 20.91
C LYS A 519 6.24 -13.00 20.54
N ALA A 520 6.93 -12.48 19.52
CA ALA A 520 8.26 -12.95 19.12
C ALA A 520 9.38 -12.41 20.01
N ASP A 521 9.06 -11.56 21.01
CA ASP A 521 10.03 -10.95 21.94
C ASP A 521 11.07 -10.06 21.23
N LEU A 522 10.67 -9.44 20.11
CA LEU A 522 11.51 -8.58 19.27
C LEU A 522 11.20 -7.08 19.45
N MET A 523 10.00 -6.73 19.92
CA MET A 523 9.61 -5.33 20.12
C MET A 523 10.57 -4.59 21.07
N LYS A 524 11.01 -5.24 22.16
CA LYS A 524 11.99 -4.69 23.10
C LYS A 524 13.34 -4.36 22.46
N ASP A 525 13.72 -5.11 21.42
CA ASP A 525 14.99 -4.94 20.73
C ASP A 525 14.92 -3.73 19.79
N LEU A 526 13.78 -3.55 19.11
CA LEU A 526 13.46 -2.34 18.33
C LEU A 526 13.40 -1.09 19.23
N GLU A 527 12.70 -1.15 20.36
CA GLU A 527 12.59 -0.05 21.32
C GLU A 527 13.95 0.38 21.88
N ALA A 528 14.85 -0.58 22.15
CA ALA A 528 16.18 -0.27 22.63
C ALA A 528 17.05 0.47 21.58
N LEU A 529 16.76 0.29 20.29
CA LEU A 529 17.31 1.11 19.19
C LEU A 529 16.43 2.32 18.87
N GLN A 530 15.57 2.73 19.81
CA GLN A 530 14.68 3.88 19.71
C GLN A 530 13.58 3.77 18.63
N PHE A 531 13.37 2.60 18.00
CA PHE A 531 12.23 2.34 17.11
C PHE A 531 10.97 2.02 17.93
N HIS A 532 10.52 2.99 18.72
CA HIS A 532 9.28 2.91 19.45
C HIS A 532 8.08 3.08 18.52
N LEU A 533 6.95 2.47 18.90
CA LEU A 533 5.68 2.71 18.23
C LEU A 533 5.33 4.20 18.31
N VAL A 534 5.10 4.81 17.14
CA VAL A 534 4.70 6.22 17.04
C VAL A 534 3.25 6.41 16.61
N GLY A 535 2.64 5.40 15.98
CA GLY A 535 1.28 5.50 15.42
C GLY A 535 0.94 4.32 14.51
N TYR A 536 -0.33 4.18 14.17
CA TYR A 536 -0.81 3.29 13.10
C TYR A 536 -1.43 4.14 12.00
N GLY A 537 -0.62 4.55 11.03
CA GLY A 537 -1.01 5.48 9.96
C GLY A 537 0.16 5.78 9.02
N CYS A 538 -0.06 6.58 7.97
CA CYS A 538 0.96 6.88 6.96
C CYS A 538 2.18 7.59 7.57
N THR A 539 1.95 8.56 8.46
CA THR A 539 2.94 9.24 9.32
C THR A 539 4.07 10.02 8.64
N SER A 540 5.19 9.35 8.35
CA SER A 540 6.48 9.92 7.91
C SER A 540 6.55 9.97 6.40
#